data_AF-A0A420YEX8-F1
#
_entry.id   AF-A0A420YEX8-F1
#
_cell.length_a   1.000
_cell.length_b   1.000
_cell.length_c   1.000
_cell.angle_alpha   90.00
_cell.angle_beta   90.00
_cell.angle_gamma   90.00
#
_symmetry.space_group_name_H-M   'P 1'
#
loop_
_entity.id
_entity.type
_entity.pdbx_description
1 polymer ?
#
loop_
_entity_poly.entity_id
_entity_poly.type
_entity_poly.pdbx_seq_one_letter_code
_entity_poly.pdbx_strand_id
1 'polypeptide(L)'
;MNVTSTTPEVVITITGDFKQLNAFGNNRAVSTNGFGVWVPSQGNWLRNLNLPVGGMDGVLSSSVIGVPGGYDLYGGAVVSSALGASGAATYSSSLGPFPIKIQPSTSTTSSKTKRSSLFSSTLSGVVTGAFDLNNNRNITILGGHFTAQATNGSTIHNLLFIDGKNNDTVAGLGSEISEQSTFVALGLQGDNLFAGGEVSGTVNGAQVQGLISYNLATNKYNGQPPPLTGGDSTVSAIAVRPDSQDVYVGGSFLSAGSLDCPAVCFFSTASGQWNPPGQNLDGTVNTLLWATASKLIAGGNMTVNNTASTSLAFYDPSKSTWDSYAGSEKLPGPVDVVSAASSDGNQLWVAGTATNGSVYLMRHDGNDWTSAGQTLEPGTNIRGLQMFSLTKDHDSTPLVAPNQALMLTGSIVLAGFGSASAVLFNGTSFEPFALTTNTGNTAGALSHMFTERQNFFTDDHHHMKLVFVVLIGLAIALALILLLILAGLLLDRIRKKREGYMPAPTSMYDRGSGMQRIPPEELLGQLGKNPRQTPQI
;
A
#
# COMPACT_ATOMS: atom_id res chain seq x y z
N MET A 1 17.98 10.61 -28.38
CA MET A 1 16.98 9.99 -27.50
C MET A 1 16.97 8.49 -27.76
N ASN A 2 16.95 7.62 -26.74
CA ASN A 2 16.88 6.17 -26.97
C ASN A 2 15.42 5.74 -27.14
N VAL A 3 14.91 5.81 -28.36
CA VAL A 3 13.51 5.49 -28.71
C VAL A 3 13.36 4.02 -29.14
N THR A 4 14.45 3.41 -29.64
CA THR A 4 14.51 2.02 -30.15
C THR A 4 15.07 1.03 -29.14
N SER A 5 15.12 1.42 -27.85
CA SER A 5 15.67 0.72 -26.68
C SER A 5 17.14 0.26 -26.76
N THR A 6 17.78 0.32 -27.92
CA THR A 6 19.14 -0.21 -28.17
C THR A 6 20.13 0.84 -28.64
N THR A 7 19.67 1.87 -29.36
CA THR A 7 20.55 2.90 -29.93
C THR A 7 19.93 4.29 -29.78
N PRO A 8 20.67 5.26 -29.21
CA PRO A 8 20.24 6.66 -29.25
C PRO A 8 20.10 7.13 -30.70
N GLU A 9 18.97 7.76 -31.01
CA GLU A 9 18.73 8.38 -32.30
C GLU A 9 18.53 9.90 -32.19
N VAL A 10 18.70 10.57 -33.33
CA VAL A 10 18.45 12.00 -33.46
C VAL A 10 16.95 12.23 -33.59
N VAL A 11 16.41 13.08 -32.73
CA VAL A 11 15.02 13.55 -32.76
C VAL A 11 15.00 15.05 -32.97
N ILE A 12 13.89 15.57 -33.52
CA ILE A 12 13.73 17.00 -33.75
C ILE A 12 12.77 17.56 -32.70
N THR A 13 13.27 18.44 -31.85
CA THR A 13 12.44 19.18 -30.89
C THR A 13 11.93 20.47 -31.51
N ILE A 14 10.65 20.74 -31.32
CA ILE A 14 10.01 21.99 -31.75
C ILE A 14 9.43 22.66 -30.52
N THR A 15 9.79 23.93 -30.31
CA THR A 15 9.29 24.73 -29.21
C THR A 15 8.71 26.05 -29.72
N GLY A 16 7.60 26.52 -29.17
CA GLY A 16 6.96 27.78 -29.58
C GLY A 16 5.59 28.00 -28.96
N ASP A 17 4.84 28.99 -29.45
CA ASP A 17 3.48 29.27 -28.96
C ASP A 17 2.43 28.46 -29.75
N PHE A 18 2.29 27.17 -29.41
CA PHE A 18 1.28 26.30 -29.98
C PHE A 18 0.68 25.36 -28.95
N LYS A 19 -0.62 25.06 -29.07
CA LYS A 19 -1.35 24.23 -28.10
C LYS A 19 -1.61 22.80 -28.57
N GLN A 20 -1.22 22.48 -29.81
CA GLN A 20 -1.59 21.23 -30.44
C GLN A 20 -0.61 20.83 -31.53
N LEU A 21 -0.28 19.54 -31.58
CA LEU A 21 0.35 18.88 -32.71
C LEU A 21 -0.77 18.35 -33.61
N ASN A 22 -0.77 18.74 -34.88
CA ASN A 22 -1.85 18.40 -35.82
C ASN A 22 -1.97 16.89 -36.04
N ALA A 23 -3.20 16.44 -36.28
CA ALA A 23 -3.48 15.08 -36.73
C ALA A 23 -2.87 14.85 -38.11
N PHE A 24 -2.35 13.64 -38.36
CA PHE A 24 -1.85 13.24 -39.67
C PHE A 24 -1.92 11.71 -39.82
N GLY A 25 -2.23 11.23 -41.02
CA GLY A 25 -2.48 9.81 -41.25
C GLY A 25 -3.57 9.26 -40.33
N ASN A 26 -3.27 8.18 -39.60
CA ASN A 26 -4.16 7.56 -38.61
C ASN A 26 -3.93 8.09 -37.18
N ASN A 27 -3.04 9.06 -36.99
CA ASN A 27 -2.74 9.62 -35.68
C ASN A 27 -3.63 10.82 -35.40
N ARG A 28 -4.27 10.82 -34.23
CA ARG A 28 -5.06 11.96 -33.75
C ARG A 28 -4.15 13.13 -33.38
N ALA A 29 -4.73 14.31 -33.31
CA ALA A 29 -4.02 15.47 -32.80
C ALA A 29 -3.67 15.30 -31.32
N VAL A 30 -2.54 15.87 -30.91
CA VAL A 30 -2.04 15.77 -29.53
C VAL A 30 -2.00 17.16 -28.91
N SER A 31 -2.68 17.34 -27.79
CA SER A 31 -2.57 18.57 -27.00
C SER A 31 -1.18 18.68 -26.39
N THR A 32 -0.61 19.88 -26.42
CA THR A 32 0.70 20.19 -25.85
C THR A 32 0.75 21.65 -25.41
N ASN A 33 1.77 22.04 -24.66
CA ASN A 33 2.01 23.42 -24.27
C ASN A 33 3.30 23.93 -24.91
N GLY A 34 3.29 24.04 -26.23
CA GLY A 34 4.39 24.64 -26.97
C GLY A 34 5.62 23.77 -27.14
N PHE A 35 5.53 22.45 -26.90
CA PHE A 35 6.65 21.53 -27.07
C PHE A 35 6.24 20.26 -27.83
N GLY A 36 7.05 19.86 -28.80
CA GLY A 36 6.86 18.65 -29.58
C GLY A 36 8.18 17.97 -29.91
N VAL A 37 8.20 16.64 -29.90
CA VAL A 37 9.36 15.84 -30.31
C VAL A 37 8.96 14.98 -31.50
N TRP A 38 9.50 15.30 -32.67
CA TRP A 38 9.34 14.48 -33.87
C TRP A 38 10.43 13.40 -33.90
N VAL A 39 10.02 12.17 -34.16
CA VAL A 39 10.90 11.00 -34.26
C VAL A 39 10.99 10.59 -35.73
N PRO A 40 12.06 10.99 -36.46
CA PRO A 40 12.16 10.76 -37.90
C PRO A 40 12.08 9.29 -38.29
N SER A 41 12.70 8.38 -37.52
CA SER A 41 12.67 6.94 -37.80
C SER A 41 11.28 6.32 -37.73
N GLN A 42 10.38 6.92 -36.96
CA GLN A 42 9.00 6.47 -36.78
C GLN A 42 8.02 7.25 -37.67
N GLY A 43 8.48 8.34 -38.29
CA GLY A 43 7.61 9.29 -38.98
C GLY A 43 6.45 9.76 -38.09
N ASN A 44 6.71 9.95 -36.79
CA ASN A 44 5.65 10.28 -35.82
C ASN A 44 6.12 11.16 -34.66
N TRP A 45 5.16 11.81 -34.00
CA TRP A 45 5.40 12.51 -32.73
C TRP A 45 5.65 11.50 -31.62
N LEU A 46 6.63 11.77 -30.76
CA LEU A 46 6.95 10.92 -29.62
C LEU A 46 5.73 10.61 -28.74
N ARG A 47 4.85 11.61 -28.54
CA ARG A 47 3.61 11.45 -27.75
C ARG A 47 2.55 10.54 -28.39
N ASN A 48 2.64 10.27 -29.70
CA ASN A 48 1.77 9.31 -30.38
C ASN A 48 2.30 7.87 -30.26
N LEU A 49 3.59 7.72 -29.95
CA LEU A 49 4.25 6.44 -29.85
C LEU A 49 4.00 5.84 -28.47
N ASN A 50 3.55 4.59 -28.43
CA ASN A 50 3.41 3.84 -27.18
C ASN A 50 4.75 3.21 -26.78
N LEU A 51 5.75 4.06 -26.51
CA LEU A 51 7.10 3.64 -26.17
C LEU A 51 7.41 4.03 -24.71
N PRO A 52 8.15 3.19 -23.96
CA PRO A 52 8.56 3.49 -22.59
C PRO A 52 9.77 4.45 -22.60
N VAL A 53 9.59 5.62 -23.20
CA VAL A 53 10.63 6.65 -23.30
C VAL A 53 10.46 7.67 -22.18
N GLY A 54 11.59 8.28 -21.79
CA GLY A 54 11.59 9.40 -20.87
C GLY A 54 10.75 10.56 -21.38
N GLY A 55 10.04 11.23 -20.48
CA GLY A 55 9.30 12.44 -20.81
C GLY A 55 10.29 13.59 -21.04
N MET A 56 10.00 14.43 -22.04
CA MET A 56 10.73 15.66 -22.27
C MET A 56 9.75 16.81 -22.49
N ASP A 57 10.07 17.96 -21.91
CA ASP A 57 9.38 19.22 -22.13
C ASP A 57 10.41 20.36 -22.08
N GLY A 58 10.11 21.52 -22.62
CA GLY A 58 11.06 22.62 -22.60
C GLY A 58 10.69 23.80 -23.47
N VAL A 59 11.49 24.86 -23.34
CA VAL A 59 11.37 26.08 -24.15
C VAL A 59 12.75 26.52 -24.59
N LEU A 60 12.91 26.79 -25.88
CA LEU A 60 14.06 27.50 -26.41
C LEU A 60 13.76 29.00 -26.37
N SER A 61 14.52 29.75 -25.57
CA SER A 61 14.32 31.19 -25.38
C SER A 61 15.22 32.03 -26.29
N SER A 62 16.44 31.57 -26.55
CA SER A 62 17.40 32.28 -27.39
C SER A 62 18.36 31.30 -28.08
N SER A 63 18.94 31.72 -29.20
CA SER A 63 20.05 31.00 -29.82
C SER A 63 21.02 31.98 -30.47
N VAL A 64 22.30 31.62 -30.46
CA VAL A 64 23.35 32.29 -31.23
C VAL A 64 24.02 31.21 -32.07
N ILE A 65 23.79 31.26 -33.38
CA ILE A 65 24.32 30.31 -34.34
C ILE A 65 25.66 30.82 -34.86
N GLY A 66 26.62 29.92 -35.06
CA GLY A 66 27.90 30.26 -35.68
C GLY A 66 28.81 31.11 -34.80
N VAL A 67 28.92 30.78 -33.51
CA VAL A 67 29.87 31.44 -32.60
C VAL A 67 31.30 31.17 -33.09
N PRO A 68 32.20 32.17 -33.09
CA PRO A 68 33.61 31.97 -33.43
C PRO A 68 34.20 30.79 -32.64
N GLY A 69 34.62 29.74 -33.35
CA GLY A 69 34.95 28.43 -32.77
C GLY A 69 34.08 27.27 -33.27
N GLY A 70 32.99 27.56 -34.00
CA GLY A 70 32.20 26.56 -34.72
C GLY A 70 31.07 25.91 -33.91
N TYR A 71 30.65 26.53 -32.80
CA TYR A 71 29.57 26.03 -31.96
C TYR A 71 28.34 26.94 -32.02
N ASP A 72 27.17 26.35 -31.86
CA ASP A 72 25.92 27.08 -31.64
C ASP A 72 25.62 27.11 -30.13
N LEU A 73 25.18 28.26 -29.64
CA LEU A 73 24.75 28.42 -28.25
C LEU A 73 23.23 28.52 -28.20
N TYR A 74 22.62 27.74 -27.31
CA TYR A 74 21.17 27.72 -27.09
C TYR A 74 20.89 28.12 -25.64
N GLY A 75 19.97 29.07 -25.44
CA GLY A 75 19.47 29.49 -24.14
C GLY A 75 18.02 29.07 -23.98
N GLY A 76 17.69 28.41 -22.87
CA GLY A 76 16.35 27.91 -22.63
C GLY A 76 16.28 27.01 -21.40
N ALA A 77 15.17 26.28 -21.28
CA ALA A 77 14.98 25.28 -20.24
C ALA A 77 14.53 23.96 -20.85
N VAL A 78 15.04 22.85 -20.32
CA VAL A 78 14.61 21.50 -20.66
C VAL A 78 14.34 20.74 -19.37
N VAL A 79 13.22 20.04 -19.36
CA VAL A 79 12.83 19.10 -18.32
C VAL A 79 12.88 17.72 -18.91
N SER A 80 13.52 16.79 -18.21
CA SER A 80 13.54 15.38 -18.58
C SER A 80 13.11 14.53 -17.41
N SER A 81 12.27 13.53 -17.66
CA SER A 81 11.88 12.52 -16.68
C SER A 81 12.28 11.13 -17.15
N ALA A 82 12.46 10.20 -16.21
CA ALA A 82 12.74 8.80 -16.51
C ALA A 82 11.60 8.13 -17.30
N LEU A 83 10.36 8.60 -17.11
CA LEU A 83 9.16 8.09 -17.78
C LEU A 83 8.23 9.24 -18.15
N GLY A 84 7.73 9.22 -19.40
CA GLY A 84 6.59 10.04 -19.81
C GLY A 84 5.28 9.29 -19.56
N ALA A 85 4.61 9.55 -18.43
CA ALA A 85 3.32 8.96 -18.10
C ALA A 85 2.32 10.04 -17.63
N SER A 86 1.04 9.83 -17.91
CA SER A 86 -0.05 10.71 -17.48
C SER A 86 -1.00 9.95 -16.57
N GLY A 87 -1.20 10.46 -15.36
CA GLY A 87 -2.13 9.91 -14.36
C GLY A 87 -1.58 8.71 -13.58
N ALA A 88 -1.10 7.65 -14.24
CA ALA A 88 -0.59 6.45 -13.58
C ALA A 88 0.70 5.92 -14.22
N ALA A 89 1.53 5.28 -13.41
CA ALA A 89 2.74 4.57 -13.80
C ALA A 89 2.81 3.22 -13.08
N THR A 90 3.47 2.24 -13.68
CA THR A 90 3.79 0.97 -13.02
C THR A 90 5.19 1.05 -12.39
N TYR A 91 5.36 0.38 -11.26
CA TYR A 91 6.67 0.08 -10.70
C TYR A 91 6.72 -1.40 -10.32
N SER A 92 7.64 -2.14 -10.96
CA SER A 92 7.91 -3.54 -10.64
C SER A 92 9.40 -3.73 -10.34
N SER A 93 10.19 -4.11 -11.34
CA SER A 93 11.66 -4.05 -11.32
C SER A 93 12.20 -2.72 -11.86
N SER A 94 11.39 -2.02 -12.64
CA SER A 94 11.69 -0.71 -13.21
C SER A 94 10.40 0.11 -13.33
N LEU A 95 10.56 1.42 -13.46
CA LEU A 95 9.47 2.36 -13.72
C LEU A 95 8.98 2.19 -15.17
N GLY A 96 7.69 1.97 -15.35
CA GLY A 96 7.10 1.71 -16.67
C GLY A 96 5.77 2.45 -16.88
N PRO A 97 5.36 2.63 -18.15
CA PRO A 97 4.03 3.18 -18.43
C PRO A 97 2.95 2.23 -17.92
N PHE A 98 1.82 2.80 -17.51
CA PHE A 98 0.60 2.04 -17.26
C PHE A 98 -0.21 2.00 -18.57
N PRO A 99 -0.87 0.88 -18.95
CA PRO A 99 -1.51 0.70 -20.26
C PRO A 99 -2.82 1.49 -20.42
N ILE A 100 -2.81 2.79 -20.08
CA ILE A 100 -3.94 3.70 -20.18
C ILE A 100 -3.56 4.98 -20.92
N LYS A 101 -4.52 5.54 -21.64
CA LYS A 101 -4.37 6.83 -22.32
C LYS A 101 -5.19 7.89 -21.61
N ILE A 102 -4.63 8.43 -20.53
CA ILE A 102 -5.19 9.60 -19.85
C ILE A 102 -4.77 10.85 -20.60
N GLN A 103 -5.75 11.69 -20.92
CA GLN A 103 -5.51 12.99 -21.53
C GLN A 103 -5.02 13.98 -20.46
N PRO A 104 -3.99 14.79 -20.75
CA PRO A 104 -3.58 15.88 -19.87
C PRO A 104 -4.77 16.82 -19.63
N SER A 105 -5.20 16.97 -18.38
CA SER A 105 -6.31 17.85 -18.03
C SER A 105 -5.89 19.32 -18.16
N THR A 106 -6.68 20.12 -18.88
CA THR A 106 -6.58 21.58 -18.81
C THR A 106 -7.33 22.03 -17.57
N SER A 107 -6.60 22.46 -16.54
CA SER A 107 -7.15 22.88 -15.25
C SER A 107 -8.27 23.90 -15.42
N THR A 108 -9.51 23.52 -15.17
CA THR A 108 -10.61 24.49 -14.96
C THR A 108 -10.66 24.84 -13.48
N THR A 109 -10.14 26.02 -13.14
CA THR A 109 -10.28 26.61 -11.80
C THR A 109 -11.76 26.88 -11.52
N SER A 110 -12.38 26.09 -10.63
CA SER A 110 -13.65 26.49 -10.01
C SER A 110 -13.36 27.55 -8.94
N SER A 111 -13.99 28.71 -9.05
CA SER A 111 -13.65 29.93 -8.30
C SER A 111 -14.34 30.06 -6.94
N LYS A 112 -14.95 29.00 -6.41
CA LYS A 112 -15.72 29.07 -5.16
C LYS A 112 -15.79 27.73 -4.41
N THR A 113 -14.83 27.44 -3.54
CA THR A 113 -15.00 26.41 -2.49
C THR A 113 -14.37 26.86 -1.17
N LYS A 114 -15.03 26.54 -0.05
CA LYS A 114 -14.60 26.86 1.33
C LYS A 114 -13.39 26.00 1.72
N ARG A 115 -12.48 26.55 2.52
CA ARG A 115 -11.11 26.06 2.83
C ARG A 115 -11.03 24.81 3.74
N SER A 116 -12.02 23.91 3.77
CA SER A 116 -12.10 22.87 4.82
C SER A 116 -12.20 21.42 4.35
N SER A 117 -12.06 21.09 3.06
CA SER A 117 -12.15 19.70 2.58
C SER A 117 -11.02 19.29 1.63
N LEU A 118 -10.76 17.98 1.52
CA LEU A 118 -9.87 17.35 0.53
C LEU A 118 -10.17 17.81 -0.92
N PHE A 119 -11.41 18.24 -1.19
CA PHE A 119 -11.91 18.75 -2.46
C PHE A 119 -11.68 20.27 -2.67
N SER A 120 -11.06 20.96 -1.71
CA SER A 120 -10.71 22.38 -1.84
C SER A 120 -9.48 22.63 -2.74
N SER A 121 -8.70 21.58 -3.03
CA SER A 121 -7.67 21.61 -4.05
C SER A 121 -8.24 21.10 -5.37
N THR A 122 -7.90 21.72 -6.50
CA THR A 122 -8.28 21.23 -7.84
C THR A 122 -7.58 19.89 -8.08
N LEU A 123 -8.21 18.80 -7.62
CA LEU A 123 -7.76 17.45 -7.89
C LEU A 123 -7.88 17.20 -9.39
N SER A 124 -6.81 16.71 -9.99
CA SER A 124 -6.74 16.41 -11.43
C SER A 124 -5.85 15.19 -11.62
N GLY A 125 -6.22 14.33 -12.56
CA GLY A 125 -5.58 13.04 -12.76
C GLY A 125 -6.19 11.95 -11.89
N VAL A 126 -5.48 10.82 -11.81
CA VAL A 126 -5.86 9.67 -10.97
C VAL A 126 -5.53 9.98 -9.52
N VAL A 127 -6.51 9.79 -8.64
CA VAL A 127 -6.36 10.06 -7.21
C VAL A 127 -6.64 8.84 -6.35
N THR A 128 -7.38 7.86 -6.83
CA THR A 128 -7.71 6.65 -6.07
C THR A 128 -7.70 5.43 -7.00
N GLY A 129 -7.54 4.25 -6.42
CA GLY A 129 -7.37 3.02 -7.17
C GLY A 129 -7.65 1.79 -6.32
N ALA A 130 -8.21 0.76 -6.94
CA ALA A 130 -8.51 -0.51 -6.31
C ALA A 130 -8.30 -1.67 -7.29
N PHE A 131 -8.06 -2.86 -6.74
CA PHE A 131 -7.93 -4.10 -7.51
C PHE A 131 -9.02 -5.07 -7.07
N ASP A 132 -9.78 -5.60 -8.02
CA ASP A 132 -10.76 -6.66 -7.78
C ASP A 132 -10.28 -7.98 -8.40
N LEU A 133 -9.92 -8.90 -7.50
CA LEU A 133 -9.47 -10.25 -7.84
C LEU A 133 -10.50 -11.33 -7.45
N ASN A 134 -11.67 -10.91 -7.00
CA ASN A 134 -12.71 -11.82 -6.55
C ASN A 134 -13.27 -12.62 -7.73
N ASN A 135 -13.69 -13.86 -7.50
CA ASN A 135 -14.36 -14.70 -8.49
C ASN A 135 -13.59 -14.84 -9.83
N ASN A 136 -12.26 -14.95 -9.76
CA ASN A 136 -11.35 -15.02 -10.92
C ASN A 136 -11.48 -13.82 -11.87
N ARG A 137 -11.85 -12.65 -11.35
CA ARG A 137 -11.71 -11.36 -12.03
C ARG A 137 -10.29 -10.84 -11.87
N ASN A 138 -9.92 -9.91 -12.75
CA ASN A 138 -8.66 -9.19 -12.70
C ASN A 138 -8.95 -7.76 -13.18
N ILE A 139 -9.66 -7.00 -12.35
CA ILE A 139 -10.10 -5.65 -12.68
C ILE A 139 -9.28 -4.65 -11.89
N THR A 140 -8.54 -3.78 -12.58
CA THR A 140 -7.97 -2.57 -11.97
C THR A 140 -8.93 -1.40 -12.17
N ILE A 141 -9.23 -0.70 -11.09
CA ILE A 141 -10.19 0.41 -11.06
C ILE A 141 -9.41 1.66 -10.69
N LEU A 142 -9.51 2.72 -11.49
CA LEU A 142 -8.87 4.01 -11.17
C LEU A 142 -9.91 5.12 -11.18
N GLY A 143 -9.92 5.92 -10.11
CA GLY A 143 -10.80 7.06 -9.90
C GLY A 143 -10.03 8.37 -9.76
N GLY A 144 -10.67 9.48 -10.13
CA GLY A 144 -10.11 10.82 -9.97
C GLY A 144 -10.91 11.86 -10.72
N HIS A 145 -10.23 12.87 -11.24
CA HIS A 145 -10.79 13.85 -12.14
C HIS A 145 -9.93 13.93 -13.41
N PHE A 146 -10.34 13.18 -14.43
CA PHE A 146 -9.55 13.02 -15.65
C PHE A 146 -10.43 12.60 -16.82
N THR A 147 -9.90 12.78 -18.02
CA THR A 147 -10.45 12.21 -19.25
C THR A 147 -9.51 11.15 -19.78
N ALA A 148 -10.04 10.00 -20.20
CA ALA A 148 -9.26 8.90 -20.78
C ALA A 148 -9.91 8.36 -22.05
N GLN A 149 -9.17 7.55 -22.81
CA GLN A 149 -9.68 6.85 -23.99
C GLN A 149 -9.92 5.37 -23.67
N ALA A 150 -11.14 4.89 -23.91
CA ALA A 150 -11.50 3.48 -23.84
C ALA A 150 -10.90 2.67 -25.01
N THR A 151 -10.83 1.35 -24.87
CA THR A 151 -10.34 0.45 -25.95
C THR A 151 -11.20 0.54 -27.21
N ASN A 152 -12.51 0.78 -27.08
CA ASN A 152 -13.43 0.99 -28.22
C ASN A 152 -13.33 2.40 -28.84
N GLY A 153 -12.46 3.27 -28.31
CA GLY A 153 -12.23 4.62 -28.79
C GLY A 153 -13.14 5.71 -28.18
N SER A 154 -14.11 5.35 -27.33
CA SER A 154 -14.94 6.31 -26.61
C SER A 154 -14.16 7.06 -25.53
N THR A 155 -14.72 8.18 -25.07
CA THR A 155 -14.18 8.97 -23.97
C THR A 155 -14.66 8.39 -22.65
N ILE A 156 -13.77 8.33 -21.67
CA ILE A 156 -14.05 7.96 -20.28
C ILE A 156 -13.84 9.19 -19.40
N HIS A 157 -14.75 9.41 -18.45
CA HIS A 157 -14.63 10.47 -17.47
C HIS A 157 -14.49 9.88 -16.06
N ASN A 158 -13.42 10.27 -15.36
CA ASN A 158 -13.25 10.23 -13.90
C ASN A 158 -13.19 8.86 -13.21
N LEU A 159 -13.76 7.79 -13.78
CA LEU A 159 -13.66 6.42 -13.29
C LEU A 159 -13.48 5.45 -14.46
N LEU A 160 -12.38 4.70 -14.44
CA LEU A 160 -12.04 3.71 -15.46
C LEU A 160 -11.85 2.32 -14.84
N PHE A 161 -12.07 1.31 -15.67
CA PHE A 161 -11.92 -0.10 -15.39
C PHE A 161 -10.96 -0.70 -16.42
N ILE A 162 -10.03 -1.52 -15.97
CA ILE A 162 -9.10 -2.27 -16.83
C ILE A 162 -9.30 -3.73 -16.51
N ASP A 163 -9.81 -4.47 -17.48
CA ASP A 163 -9.97 -5.91 -17.36
C ASP A 163 -8.73 -6.63 -17.90
N GLY A 164 -7.82 -6.98 -16.98
CA GLY A 164 -6.59 -7.69 -17.31
C GLY A 164 -6.82 -9.14 -17.76
N LYS A 165 -8.01 -9.71 -17.55
CA LYS A 165 -8.38 -11.02 -18.10
C LYS A 165 -8.78 -10.92 -19.57
N ASN A 166 -9.26 -9.75 -19.99
CA ASN A 166 -9.68 -9.45 -21.34
C ASN A 166 -8.66 -8.56 -22.06
N ASN A 167 -7.38 -8.97 -22.08
CA ASN A 167 -6.29 -8.25 -22.76
C ASN A 167 -6.20 -6.75 -22.41
N ASP A 168 -6.29 -6.44 -21.11
CA ASP A 168 -6.25 -5.07 -20.58
C ASP A 168 -7.30 -4.14 -21.22
N THR A 169 -8.50 -4.65 -21.54
CA THR A 169 -9.55 -3.79 -22.09
C THR A 169 -9.94 -2.69 -21.10
N VAL A 170 -9.93 -1.46 -21.59
CA VAL A 170 -10.22 -0.25 -20.82
C VAL A 170 -11.65 0.21 -21.13
N ALA A 171 -12.46 0.33 -20.08
CA ALA A 171 -13.81 0.85 -20.10
C ALA A 171 -14.01 1.90 -19.00
N GLY A 172 -15.14 2.60 -19.02
CA GLY A 172 -15.49 3.58 -18.00
C GLY A 172 -16.99 3.62 -17.76
N LEU A 173 -17.42 4.58 -16.96
CA LEU A 173 -18.84 4.87 -16.76
C LEU A 173 -19.48 5.45 -18.04
N GLY A 174 -20.80 5.32 -18.14
CA GLY A 174 -21.58 5.97 -19.19
C GLY A 174 -21.90 7.44 -18.86
N SER A 175 -22.79 8.03 -19.65
CA SER A 175 -23.20 9.44 -19.52
C SER A 175 -24.13 9.71 -18.33
N GLU A 176 -24.46 8.69 -17.53
CA GLU A 176 -25.31 8.79 -16.35
C GLU A 176 -24.67 9.62 -15.23
N ILE A 177 -23.34 9.71 -15.21
CA ILE A 177 -22.57 10.49 -14.23
C ILE A 177 -21.99 11.74 -14.90
N SER A 178 -22.07 12.86 -14.19
CA SER A 178 -21.53 14.13 -14.65
C SER A 178 -20.03 14.05 -14.90
N GLU A 179 -19.59 14.56 -16.05
CA GLU A 179 -18.17 14.70 -16.42
C GLU A 179 -17.39 15.62 -15.46
N GLN A 180 -18.09 16.45 -14.68
CA GLN A 180 -17.50 17.32 -13.65
C GLN A 180 -17.26 16.59 -12.32
N SER A 181 -17.66 15.32 -12.20
CA SER A 181 -17.47 14.55 -10.97
C SER A 181 -15.99 14.31 -10.67
N THR A 182 -15.67 14.10 -9.41
CA THR A 182 -14.35 13.67 -8.95
C THR A 182 -14.51 12.49 -8.01
N PHE A 183 -13.92 11.35 -8.34
CA PHE A 183 -13.92 10.17 -7.48
C PHE A 183 -12.64 10.12 -6.64
N VAL A 184 -12.75 10.05 -5.31
CA VAL A 184 -11.59 10.00 -4.39
C VAL A 184 -11.57 8.79 -3.49
N ALA A 185 -12.69 8.08 -3.35
CA ALA A 185 -12.80 6.91 -2.51
C ALA A 185 -13.41 5.74 -3.27
N LEU A 186 -12.83 4.55 -3.10
CA LEU A 186 -13.34 3.29 -3.66
C LEU A 186 -13.47 2.26 -2.53
N GLY A 187 -14.54 1.46 -2.56
CA GLY A 187 -14.73 0.33 -1.66
C GLY A 187 -15.32 -0.86 -2.40
N LEU A 188 -14.71 -2.03 -2.24
CA LEU A 188 -15.14 -3.28 -2.88
C LEU A 188 -15.83 -4.19 -1.86
N GLN A 189 -17.08 -4.54 -2.13
CA GLN A 189 -17.86 -5.49 -1.34
C GLN A 189 -18.44 -6.54 -2.26
N GLY A 190 -17.91 -7.77 -2.20
CA GLY A 190 -18.29 -8.85 -3.13
C GLY A 190 -18.09 -8.43 -4.59
N ASP A 191 -19.19 -8.36 -5.36
CA ASP A 191 -19.20 -7.91 -6.76
C ASP A 191 -19.50 -6.41 -6.93
N ASN A 192 -19.72 -5.69 -5.82
CA ASN A 192 -20.14 -4.29 -5.83
C ASN A 192 -18.95 -3.37 -5.58
N LEU A 193 -18.73 -2.46 -6.52
CA LEU A 193 -17.91 -1.27 -6.32
C LEU A 193 -18.78 -0.14 -5.78
N PHE A 194 -18.36 0.44 -4.67
CA PHE A 194 -18.81 1.74 -4.20
C PHE A 194 -17.75 2.77 -4.55
N ALA A 195 -18.12 3.81 -5.28
CA ALA A 195 -17.22 4.87 -5.69
C ALA A 195 -17.77 6.23 -5.25
N GLY A 196 -16.99 6.96 -4.46
CA GLY A 196 -17.43 8.18 -3.80
C GLY A 196 -16.49 9.35 -4.04
N GLY A 197 -17.04 10.56 -3.86
CA GLY A 197 -16.33 11.82 -4.03
C GLY A 197 -17.28 13.00 -4.12
N GLU A 198 -16.91 13.99 -4.91
CA GLU A 198 -17.83 15.00 -5.42
C GLU A 198 -18.47 14.45 -6.69
N VAL A 199 -19.50 13.63 -6.51
CA VAL A 199 -20.14 12.86 -7.58
C VAL A 199 -21.59 13.30 -7.72
N SER A 200 -22.02 13.54 -8.97
CA SER A 200 -23.42 13.86 -9.28
C SER A 200 -23.84 13.20 -10.59
N GLY A 201 -25.13 12.89 -10.71
CA GLY A 201 -25.65 12.25 -11.92
C GLY A 201 -27.09 11.77 -11.77
N THR A 202 -27.54 11.00 -12.76
CA THR A 202 -28.85 10.34 -12.74
C THR A 202 -28.71 8.94 -13.34
N VAL A 203 -28.96 7.93 -12.53
CA VAL A 203 -28.85 6.52 -12.92
C VAL A 203 -30.25 5.92 -12.86
N ASN A 204 -30.73 5.35 -13.98
CA ASN A 204 -32.07 4.72 -14.06
C ASN A 204 -33.22 5.62 -13.56
N GLY A 205 -33.12 6.94 -13.75
CA GLY A 205 -34.11 7.92 -13.31
C GLY A 205 -33.99 8.37 -11.84
N ALA A 206 -33.06 7.80 -11.07
CA ALA A 206 -32.77 8.23 -9.70
C ALA A 206 -31.56 9.16 -9.67
N GLN A 207 -31.67 10.27 -8.94
CA GLN A 207 -30.54 11.18 -8.69
C GLN A 207 -29.49 10.50 -7.81
N VAL A 208 -28.22 10.64 -8.17
CA VAL A 208 -27.08 10.23 -7.33
C VAL A 208 -26.30 11.47 -6.89
N GLN A 209 -25.84 11.46 -5.64
CA GLN A 209 -25.02 12.50 -5.05
C GLN A 209 -24.03 11.87 -4.07
N GLY A 210 -22.75 12.20 -4.20
CA GLY A 210 -21.66 11.79 -3.32
C GLY A 210 -21.16 10.36 -3.54
N LEU A 211 -22.03 9.43 -3.92
CA LEU A 211 -21.72 7.99 -4.02
C LEU A 211 -22.47 7.33 -5.17
N ILE A 212 -21.83 6.37 -5.83
CA ILE A 212 -22.47 5.41 -6.74
C ILE A 212 -22.17 3.97 -6.33
N SER A 213 -23.03 3.05 -6.73
CA SER A 213 -22.80 1.61 -6.66
C SER A 213 -22.82 0.96 -8.05
N TYR A 214 -21.80 0.18 -8.37
CA TYR A 214 -21.62 -0.45 -9.68
C TYR A 214 -21.28 -1.93 -9.53
N ASN A 215 -21.92 -2.78 -10.31
CA ASN A 215 -21.70 -4.21 -10.28
C ASN A 215 -20.61 -4.61 -11.28
N LEU A 216 -19.48 -5.06 -10.76
CA LEU A 216 -18.31 -5.44 -11.55
C LEU A 216 -18.49 -6.77 -12.30
N ALA A 217 -19.38 -7.64 -11.83
CA ALA A 217 -19.65 -8.91 -12.50
C ALA A 217 -20.52 -8.75 -13.76
N THR A 218 -21.44 -7.79 -13.75
CA THR A 218 -22.39 -7.55 -14.85
C THR A 218 -22.07 -6.31 -15.69
N ASN A 219 -21.11 -5.49 -15.26
CA ASN A 219 -20.78 -4.20 -15.86
C ASN A 219 -22.00 -3.29 -15.98
N LYS A 220 -22.77 -3.16 -14.89
CA LYS A 220 -23.97 -2.33 -14.82
C LYS A 220 -24.08 -1.63 -13.48
N TYR A 221 -24.77 -0.50 -13.46
CA TYR A 221 -25.17 0.13 -12.21
C TYR A 221 -26.08 -0.78 -11.39
N ASN A 222 -25.85 -0.83 -10.08
CA ASN A 222 -26.79 -1.40 -9.13
C ASN A 222 -28.01 -0.49 -8.95
N GLY A 223 -28.99 -0.94 -8.17
CA GLY A 223 -29.90 -0.01 -7.49
C GLY A 223 -29.06 0.96 -6.65
N GLN A 224 -29.15 2.26 -6.93
CA GLN A 224 -28.28 3.24 -6.28
C GLN A 224 -28.71 3.46 -4.83
N PRO A 225 -27.75 3.59 -3.89
CA PRO A 225 -28.05 4.08 -2.55
C PRO A 225 -28.75 5.45 -2.63
N PRO A 226 -29.69 5.75 -1.72
CA PRO A 226 -30.25 7.09 -1.61
C PRO A 226 -29.12 8.15 -1.49
N PRO A 227 -29.28 9.32 -2.13
CA PRO A 227 -28.21 10.31 -2.25
C PRO A 227 -27.77 10.86 -0.87
N LEU A 228 -26.48 11.17 -0.75
CA LEU A 228 -25.93 11.87 0.41
C LEU A 228 -26.11 13.38 0.22
N THR A 229 -26.71 14.08 1.18
CA THR A 229 -27.04 15.51 1.07
C THR A 229 -26.74 16.31 2.33
N GLY A 230 -26.77 17.64 2.23
CA GLY A 230 -26.32 18.54 3.29
C GLY A 230 -24.79 18.67 3.32
N GLY A 231 -24.26 19.55 4.17
CA GLY A 231 -22.82 19.87 4.19
C GLY A 231 -22.34 20.31 2.80
N ASP A 232 -21.25 19.70 2.32
CA ASP A 232 -20.78 19.84 0.93
C ASP A 232 -21.27 18.69 0.01
N SER A 233 -22.02 17.73 0.55
CA SER A 233 -22.53 16.54 -0.16
C SER A 233 -21.43 15.73 -0.87
N THR A 234 -20.28 15.58 -0.19
CA THR A 234 -19.09 14.87 -0.68
C THR A 234 -18.72 13.68 0.18
N VAL A 235 -18.14 12.65 -0.45
CA VAL A 235 -17.59 11.46 0.21
C VAL A 235 -16.08 11.47 0.12
N SER A 236 -15.40 11.57 1.25
CA SER A 236 -13.93 11.59 1.32
C SER A 236 -13.32 10.19 1.47
N ALA A 237 -14.05 9.27 2.11
CA ALA A 237 -13.53 7.95 2.45
C ALA A 237 -14.62 6.87 2.38
N ILE A 238 -14.24 5.68 1.94
CA ILE A 238 -15.09 4.49 1.96
C ILE A 238 -14.28 3.36 2.61
N ALA A 239 -14.87 2.68 3.58
CA ALA A 239 -14.26 1.56 4.28
C ALA A 239 -15.26 0.42 4.41
N VAL A 240 -14.98 -0.71 3.74
CA VAL A 240 -15.80 -1.93 3.86
C VAL A 240 -15.38 -2.66 5.12
N ARG A 241 -16.35 -3.00 5.98
CA ARG A 241 -16.05 -3.74 7.20
C ARG A 241 -15.58 -5.16 6.84
N PRO A 242 -14.44 -5.63 7.39
CA PRO A 242 -13.96 -6.98 7.14
C PRO A 242 -15.04 -8.03 7.43
N ASP A 243 -15.16 -9.01 6.52
CA ASP A 243 -16.09 -10.13 6.61
C ASP A 243 -17.57 -9.75 6.82
N SER A 244 -17.97 -8.57 6.34
CA SER A 244 -19.33 -8.04 6.50
C SER A 244 -19.89 -7.50 5.17
N GLN A 245 -21.19 -7.22 5.18
CA GLN A 245 -21.92 -6.61 4.06
C GLN A 245 -22.15 -5.10 4.26
N ASP A 246 -21.41 -4.49 5.18
CA ASP A 246 -21.57 -3.09 5.56
C ASP A 246 -20.45 -2.24 4.98
N VAL A 247 -20.84 -1.22 4.22
CA VAL A 247 -19.94 -0.28 3.57
C VAL A 247 -20.05 1.07 4.25
N TYR A 248 -19.02 1.44 5.02
CA TYR A 248 -18.97 2.71 5.74
C TYR A 248 -18.46 3.81 4.82
N VAL A 249 -19.08 4.96 4.89
CA VAL A 249 -18.83 6.11 4.04
C VAL A 249 -18.66 7.33 4.95
N GLY A 250 -17.53 8.03 4.81
CA GLY A 250 -17.18 9.22 5.57
C GLY A 250 -17.01 10.43 4.66
N GLY A 251 -17.46 11.60 5.10
CA GLY A 251 -17.37 12.81 4.28
C GLY A 251 -17.97 14.05 4.92
N SER A 252 -18.41 14.97 4.06
CA SER A 252 -19.12 16.22 4.42
C SER A 252 -20.56 16.11 3.93
N PHE A 253 -21.43 15.52 4.74
CA PHE A 253 -22.87 15.38 4.51
C PHE A 253 -23.61 15.33 5.84
N LEU A 254 -24.92 15.62 5.81
CA LEU A 254 -25.81 15.61 6.98
C LEU A 254 -26.82 14.46 6.91
N SER A 255 -27.22 14.03 5.71
CA SER A 255 -28.23 12.99 5.55
C SER A 255 -27.92 12.02 4.41
N ALA A 256 -28.48 10.83 4.52
CA ALA A 256 -28.47 9.78 3.51
C ALA A 256 -29.91 9.47 3.08
N GLY A 257 -30.37 10.10 2.00
CA GLY A 257 -31.80 10.21 1.70
C GLY A 257 -32.54 10.98 2.80
N SER A 258 -33.54 10.36 3.42
CA SER A 258 -34.29 10.93 4.54
C SER A 258 -33.71 10.59 5.92
N LEU A 259 -32.64 9.80 5.99
CA LEU A 259 -32.00 9.41 7.24
C LEU A 259 -31.00 10.51 7.66
N ASP A 260 -31.18 11.04 8.87
CA ASP A 260 -30.18 11.89 9.51
C ASP A 260 -28.93 11.05 9.84
N CYS A 261 -27.81 11.37 9.21
CA CYS A 261 -26.60 10.56 9.24
C CYS A 261 -25.39 11.44 8.94
N PRO A 262 -25.04 12.39 9.83
CA PRO A 262 -23.94 13.30 9.59
C PRO A 262 -22.58 12.60 9.65
N ALA A 263 -21.63 13.11 8.88
CA ALA A 263 -20.21 12.73 8.85
C ALA A 263 -19.89 11.28 8.41
N VAL A 264 -20.49 10.26 9.03
CA VAL A 264 -20.32 8.84 8.69
C VAL A 264 -21.66 8.13 8.63
N CYS A 265 -21.91 7.43 7.54
CA CYS A 265 -23.05 6.51 7.39
C CYS A 265 -22.56 5.15 6.88
N PHE A 266 -23.31 4.08 7.10
CA PHE A 266 -23.01 2.81 6.42
C PHE A 266 -24.20 2.27 5.63
N PHE A 267 -23.91 1.79 4.43
CA PHE A 267 -24.87 1.11 3.58
C PHE A 267 -24.73 -0.39 3.77
N SER A 268 -25.79 -1.06 4.24
CA SER A 268 -25.80 -2.51 4.33
C SER A 268 -26.31 -3.08 3.02
N THR A 269 -25.47 -3.79 2.27
CA THR A 269 -25.88 -4.41 1.01
C THR A 269 -26.83 -5.59 1.24
N ALA A 270 -26.91 -6.10 2.47
CA ALA A 270 -27.82 -7.16 2.87
C ALA A 270 -29.28 -6.69 2.82
N SER A 271 -29.55 -5.51 3.36
CA SER A 271 -30.88 -4.90 3.43
C SER A 271 -31.15 -3.86 2.35
N GLY A 272 -30.09 -3.36 1.69
CA GLY A 272 -30.18 -2.27 0.71
C GLY A 272 -30.51 -0.92 1.34
N GLN A 273 -30.05 -0.67 2.57
CA GLN A 273 -30.43 0.51 3.35
C GLN A 273 -29.24 1.18 4.03
N TRP A 274 -29.35 2.51 4.17
CA TRP A 274 -28.49 3.32 5.01
C TRP A 274 -28.81 3.11 6.49
N ASN A 275 -27.78 3.10 7.31
CA ASN A 275 -27.87 3.03 8.76
C ASN A 275 -26.86 3.98 9.39
N PRO A 276 -27.22 4.67 10.49
CA PRO A 276 -26.28 5.50 11.21
C PRO A 276 -25.41 4.61 12.13
N PRO A 277 -24.07 4.73 12.09
CA PRO A 277 -23.19 4.05 13.03
C PRO A 277 -23.20 4.77 14.38
N GLY A 278 -24.31 4.70 15.11
CA GLY A 278 -24.54 5.55 16.29
C GLY A 278 -25.03 6.95 15.93
N GLN A 279 -25.42 7.74 16.94
CA GLN A 279 -26.05 9.07 16.75
C GLN A 279 -25.25 10.21 17.39
N ASN A 280 -23.99 9.95 17.72
CA ASN A 280 -23.20 10.82 18.56
C ASN A 280 -21.93 11.36 17.89
N LEU A 281 -21.86 11.31 16.55
CA LEU A 281 -20.78 11.87 15.76
C LEU A 281 -21.34 12.92 14.80
N ASP A 282 -20.69 14.08 14.74
CA ASP A 282 -20.99 15.15 13.78
C ASP A 282 -19.67 15.73 13.22
N GLY A 283 -19.75 16.58 12.19
CA GLY A 283 -18.63 17.27 11.57
C GLY A 283 -18.28 16.73 10.18
N THR A 284 -16.99 16.64 9.88
CA THR A 284 -16.49 16.20 8.58
C THR A 284 -15.40 15.15 8.76
N VAL A 285 -15.56 14.03 8.05
CA VAL A 285 -14.57 12.96 8.01
C VAL A 285 -13.77 13.02 6.71
N ASN A 286 -12.45 13.00 6.85
CA ASN A 286 -11.51 13.01 5.73
C ASN A 286 -11.01 11.60 5.40
N THR A 287 -10.87 10.74 6.40
CA THR A 287 -10.32 9.38 6.24
C THR A 287 -10.99 8.37 7.16
N LEU A 288 -11.08 7.12 6.69
CA LEU A 288 -11.58 5.98 7.45
C LEU A 288 -10.58 4.82 7.37
N LEU A 289 -10.38 4.10 8.47
CA LEU A 289 -9.52 2.91 8.53
C LEU A 289 -10.08 1.87 9.49
N TRP A 290 -10.36 0.66 9.01
CA TRP A 290 -10.63 -0.47 9.89
C TRP A 290 -9.30 -0.96 10.49
N ALA A 291 -9.05 -0.63 11.75
CA ALA A 291 -7.90 -1.16 12.50
C ALA A 291 -8.07 -2.66 12.77
N THR A 292 -9.31 -3.07 13.09
CA THR A 292 -9.74 -4.47 13.24
C THR A 292 -11.21 -4.58 12.80
N ALA A 293 -11.78 -5.77 12.66
CA ALA A 293 -13.22 -5.94 12.36
C ALA A 293 -14.18 -5.35 13.43
N SER A 294 -13.65 -4.95 14.59
CA SER A 294 -14.38 -4.35 15.71
C SER A 294 -13.97 -2.91 16.03
N LYS A 295 -13.08 -2.30 15.26
CA LYS A 295 -12.59 -0.94 15.51
C LYS A 295 -12.39 -0.18 14.20
N LEU A 296 -13.31 0.72 13.89
CA LEU A 296 -13.19 1.67 12.78
C LEU A 296 -12.61 2.97 13.32
N ILE A 297 -11.56 3.49 12.69
CA ILE A 297 -10.97 4.78 12.97
C ILE A 297 -11.51 5.80 11.97
N ALA A 298 -11.90 6.97 12.44
CA ALA A 298 -12.24 8.13 11.61
C ALA A 298 -11.30 9.28 11.94
N GLY A 299 -10.75 9.91 10.91
CA GLY A 299 -9.94 11.13 11.00
C GLY A 299 -10.63 12.28 10.28
N GLY A 300 -10.58 13.47 10.86
CA GLY A 300 -11.20 14.66 10.28
C GLY A 300 -11.37 15.78 11.29
N ASN A 301 -12.40 16.62 11.10
CA ASN A 301 -12.80 17.63 12.07
C ASN A 301 -14.19 17.25 12.60
N MET A 302 -14.22 16.59 13.76
CA MET A 302 -15.43 15.96 14.28
C MET A 302 -15.79 16.48 15.65
N THR A 303 -17.04 16.26 16.05
CA THR A 303 -17.50 16.42 17.42
C THR A 303 -18.22 15.15 17.88
N VAL A 304 -17.81 14.61 19.02
CA VAL A 304 -18.45 13.46 19.67
C VAL A 304 -19.38 13.95 20.78
N ASN A 305 -20.58 13.36 20.89
CA ASN A 305 -21.62 13.72 21.86
C ASN A 305 -21.97 15.23 21.85
N ASN A 306 -21.88 15.89 20.68
CA ASN A 306 -22.11 17.33 20.49
C ASN A 306 -21.28 18.28 21.39
N THR A 307 -20.24 17.76 22.04
CA THR A 307 -19.50 18.50 23.09
C THR A 307 -17.99 18.33 22.98
N ALA A 308 -17.50 17.16 22.58
CA ALA A 308 -16.09 16.86 22.49
C ALA A 308 -15.59 17.01 21.05
N SER A 309 -14.99 18.16 20.72
CA SER A 309 -14.28 18.32 19.44
C SER A 309 -13.06 17.40 19.40
N THR A 310 -12.89 16.65 18.31
CA THR A 310 -11.78 15.71 18.14
C THR A 310 -11.35 15.59 16.69
N SER A 311 -10.05 15.42 16.48
CA SER A 311 -9.46 15.18 15.16
C SER A 311 -9.42 13.70 14.77
N LEU A 312 -9.60 12.81 15.76
CA LEU A 312 -9.53 11.36 15.57
C LEU A 312 -10.51 10.67 16.52
N ALA A 313 -11.41 9.88 15.97
CA ALA A 313 -12.42 9.11 16.70
C ALA A 313 -12.33 7.63 16.34
N PHE A 314 -12.89 6.77 17.18
CA PHE A 314 -13.10 5.37 16.84
C PHE A 314 -14.53 4.91 17.12
N TYR A 315 -14.97 3.92 16.37
CA TYR A 315 -16.27 3.29 16.46
C TYR A 315 -16.13 1.80 16.76
N ASP A 316 -16.91 1.34 17.73
CA ASP A 316 -17.06 -0.06 18.09
C ASP A 316 -18.46 -0.55 17.65
N PRO A 317 -18.56 -1.42 16.62
CA PRO A 317 -19.84 -1.91 16.12
C PRO A 317 -20.68 -2.65 17.18
N SER A 318 -20.05 -3.22 18.21
CA SER A 318 -20.78 -3.92 19.27
C SER A 318 -21.52 -2.98 20.22
N LYS A 319 -21.05 -1.73 20.33
CA LYS A 319 -21.63 -0.68 21.16
C LYS A 319 -22.50 0.28 20.37
N SER A 320 -22.26 0.39 19.06
CA SER A 320 -22.91 1.36 18.18
C SER A 320 -22.73 2.80 18.64
N THR A 321 -21.53 3.14 19.15
CA THR A 321 -21.17 4.48 19.61
C THR A 321 -19.79 4.89 19.13
N TRP A 322 -19.60 6.19 18.91
CA TRP A 322 -18.29 6.79 18.69
C TRP A 322 -17.69 7.30 19.99
N ASP A 323 -16.38 7.18 20.11
CA ASP A 323 -15.58 7.76 21.18
C ASP A 323 -14.38 8.51 20.59
N SER A 324 -13.93 9.57 21.25
CA SER A 324 -12.66 10.22 20.89
C SER A 324 -11.51 9.24 21.07
N TYR A 325 -10.57 9.23 20.12
CA TYR A 325 -9.38 8.40 20.23
C TYR A 325 -8.49 8.90 21.38
N ALA A 326 -7.88 7.97 22.13
CA ALA A 326 -7.05 8.32 23.28
C ALA A 326 -5.88 9.24 22.88
N GLY A 327 -5.68 10.33 23.62
CA GLY A 327 -4.62 11.29 23.33
C GLY A 327 -4.85 12.17 22.10
N SER A 328 -6.02 12.09 21.43
CA SER A 328 -6.32 12.87 20.22
C SER A 328 -6.25 14.38 20.43
N GLU A 329 -6.38 14.86 21.67
CA GLU A 329 -6.17 16.27 22.05
C GLU A 329 -4.74 16.78 21.81
N LYS A 330 -3.76 15.87 21.65
CA LYS A 330 -2.39 16.20 21.29
C LYS A 330 -2.21 16.45 19.78
N LEU A 331 -3.21 16.12 18.96
CA LEU A 331 -3.15 16.32 17.51
C LEU A 331 -3.35 17.82 17.19
N PRO A 332 -2.42 18.47 16.46
CA PRO A 332 -2.45 19.92 16.25
C PRO A 332 -3.61 20.46 15.38
N GLY A 333 -4.37 19.58 14.74
CA GLY A 333 -5.47 19.93 13.84
C GLY A 333 -6.17 18.68 13.30
N PRO A 334 -7.10 18.84 12.35
CA PRO A 334 -7.81 17.74 11.72
C PRO A 334 -6.86 16.70 11.11
N VAL A 335 -7.23 15.42 11.17
CA VAL A 335 -6.49 14.34 10.52
C VAL A 335 -6.99 14.20 9.09
N ASP A 336 -6.08 14.33 8.12
CA ASP A 336 -6.41 14.20 6.70
C ASP A 336 -6.20 12.76 6.21
N VAL A 337 -5.18 12.08 6.74
CA VAL A 337 -4.81 10.72 6.34
C VAL A 337 -4.39 9.89 7.55
N VAL A 338 -4.74 8.61 7.53
CA VAL A 338 -4.36 7.62 8.56
C VAL A 338 -3.85 6.35 7.88
N SER A 339 -2.84 5.72 8.48
CA SER A 339 -2.36 4.39 8.10
C SER A 339 -2.14 3.57 9.36
N ALA A 340 -2.33 2.25 9.27
CA ALA A 340 -1.83 1.35 10.29
C ALA A 340 -0.30 1.48 10.38
N ALA A 341 0.23 1.34 11.59
CA ALA A 341 1.67 1.26 11.87
C ALA A 341 2.08 -0.11 12.43
N SER A 342 1.11 -1.01 12.67
CA SER A 342 1.31 -2.38 13.13
C SER A 342 0.24 -3.30 12.54
N SER A 343 0.57 -4.60 12.44
CA SER A 343 -0.34 -5.62 11.89
C SER A 343 -1.59 -5.87 12.72
N ASP A 344 -1.57 -5.55 14.01
CA ASP A 344 -2.69 -5.70 14.94
C ASP A 344 -3.64 -4.47 14.96
N GLY A 345 -3.30 -3.41 14.23
CA GLY A 345 -4.08 -2.17 14.17
C GLY A 345 -4.03 -1.31 15.44
N ASN A 346 -3.19 -1.64 16.42
CA ASN A 346 -3.08 -0.85 17.67
C ASN A 346 -2.22 0.40 17.53
N GLN A 347 -1.33 0.41 16.54
CA GLN A 347 -0.45 1.54 16.24
C GLN A 347 -0.88 2.21 14.94
N LEU A 348 -0.79 3.54 14.92
CA LEU A 348 -1.27 4.35 13.80
C LEU A 348 -0.24 5.42 13.43
N TRP A 349 -0.18 5.72 12.14
CA TRP A 349 0.38 6.95 11.62
C TRP A 349 -0.76 7.86 11.19
N VAL A 350 -0.69 9.14 11.57
CA VAL A 350 -1.62 10.17 11.11
C VAL A 350 -0.86 11.37 10.60
N ALA A 351 -1.42 12.02 9.59
CA ALA A 351 -0.97 13.32 9.15
C ALA A 351 -2.15 14.23 8.84
N GLY A 352 -1.89 15.52 8.90
CA GLY A 352 -2.87 16.54 8.56
C GLY A 352 -2.29 17.94 8.65
N THR A 353 -3.19 18.92 8.61
CA THR A 353 -2.84 20.34 8.69
C THR A 353 -3.22 20.88 10.06
N ALA A 354 -2.23 21.43 10.78
CA ALA A 354 -2.43 22.08 12.06
C ALA A 354 -3.23 23.38 11.90
N THR A 355 -3.80 23.88 12.99
CA THR A 355 -4.58 25.14 13.00
C THR A 355 -3.79 26.37 12.55
N ASN A 356 -2.47 26.36 12.68
CA ASN A 356 -1.55 27.41 12.20
C ASN A 356 -1.16 27.25 10.71
N GLY A 357 -1.66 26.22 10.02
CA GLY A 357 -1.35 25.90 8.63
C GLY A 357 -0.11 25.03 8.41
N SER A 358 0.65 24.65 9.45
CA SER A 358 1.79 23.73 9.29
C SER A 358 1.32 22.29 9.15
N VAL A 359 1.99 21.51 8.31
CA VAL A 359 1.73 20.06 8.20
C VAL A 359 2.35 19.34 9.39
N TYR A 360 1.63 18.37 9.95
CA TYR A 360 2.15 17.48 11.00
C TYR A 360 2.09 16.02 10.56
N LEU A 361 3.05 15.23 11.07
CA LEU A 361 3.10 13.77 10.97
C LEU A 361 3.35 13.21 12.38
N MET A 362 2.45 12.34 12.84
CA MET A 362 2.44 11.82 14.22
C MET A 362 2.22 10.30 14.20
N ARG A 363 2.87 9.59 15.12
CA ARG A 363 2.67 8.16 15.38
C ARG A 363 2.02 7.97 16.74
N HIS A 364 1.04 7.08 16.81
CA HIS A 364 0.54 6.50 18.05
C HIS A 364 1.12 5.10 18.22
N ASP A 365 1.83 4.86 19.32
CA ASP A 365 2.48 3.56 19.58
C ASP A 365 1.58 2.53 20.31
N GLY A 366 0.33 2.92 20.57
CA GLY A 366 -0.63 2.14 21.37
C GLY A 366 -0.94 2.81 22.72
N ASN A 367 -0.05 3.69 23.19
CA ASN A 367 -0.19 4.41 24.45
C ASN A 367 -0.13 5.93 24.27
N ASP A 368 0.85 6.44 23.51
CA ASP A 368 1.07 7.88 23.36
C ASP A 368 1.38 8.30 21.91
N TRP A 369 1.15 9.59 21.66
CA TRP A 369 1.45 10.26 20.41
C TRP A 369 2.87 10.84 20.42
N THR A 370 3.64 10.50 19.40
CA THR A 370 4.97 11.06 19.15
C THR A 370 5.03 11.70 17.77
N SER A 371 5.57 12.92 17.69
CA SER A 371 5.82 13.58 16.41
C SER A 371 6.97 12.90 15.67
N ALA A 372 6.91 12.88 14.34
CA ALA A 372 8.04 12.48 13.50
C ALA A 372 9.28 13.38 13.68
N GLY A 373 9.15 14.54 14.33
CA GLY A 373 10.25 15.43 14.70
C GLY A 373 10.85 16.25 13.55
N GLN A 374 10.68 15.80 12.31
CA GLN A 374 11.11 16.53 11.12
C GLN A 374 10.02 17.48 10.62
N THR A 375 10.39 18.72 10.33
CA THR A 375 9.45 19.74 9.84
C THR A 375 9.33 19.63 8.31
N LEU A 376 8.10 19.56 7.82
CA LEU A 376 7.78 19.68 6.40
C LEU A 376 7.51 21.15 6.10
N GLU A 377 8.05 21.65 4.99
CA GLU A 377 7.98 23.07 4.64
C GLU A 377 6.57 23.48 4.18
N PRO A 378 6.21 24.78 4.26
CA PRO A 378 4.96 25.29 3.70
C PRO A 378 4.78 24.90 2.22
N GLY A 379 3.53 24.63 1.83
CA GLY A 379 3.20 24.08 0.51
C GLY A 379 3.18 22.54 0.47
N THR A 380 3.54 21.89 1.58
CA THR A 380 3.32 20.46 1.75
C THR A 380 1.83 20.13 1.87
N ASN A 381 1.39 19.09 1.18
CA ASN A 381 0.09 18.46 1.30
C ASN A 381 0.29 16.95 1.18
N ILE A 382 0.11 16.23 2.30
CA ILE A 382 0.21 14.77 2.34
C ILE A 382 -1.15 14.20 1.93
N ARG A 383 -1.15 13.33 0.92
CA ARG A 383 -2.34 12.69 0.36
C ARG A 383 -2.45 11.22 0.69
N GLY A 384 -1.33 10.55 0.94
CA GLY A 384 -1.31 9.15 1.32
C GLY A 384 -0.16 8.80 2.25
N LEU A 385 -0.45 7.89 3.18
CA LEU A 385 0.51 7.25 4.07
C LEU A 385 0.48 5.74 3.83
N GLN A 386 1.65 5.11 3.73
CA GLN A 386 1.75 3.66 3.52
C GLN A 386 3.02 3.11 4.15
N MET A 387 2.90 2.13 5.05
CA MET A 387 4.07 1.38 5.53
C MET A 387 4.57 0.41 4.45
N PHE A 388 5.89 0.28 4.31
CA PHE A 388 6.55 -0.72 3.46
C PHE A 388 7.56 -1.51 4.27
N SER A 389 7.70 -2.80 3.95
CA SER A 389 8.85 -3.60 4.36
C SER A 389 10.03 -3.31 3.45
N LEU A 390 11.23 -3.30 4.02
CA LEU A 390 12.48 -3.06 3.30
C LEU A 390 13.23 -4.37 3.04
N THR A 391 13.95 -4.42 1.93
CA THR A 391 14.88 -5.52 1.62
C THR A 391 16.21 -5.39 2.35
N LYS A 392 16.50 -4.20 2.90
CA LYS A 392 17.71 -3.89 3.65
C LYS A 392 17.34 -2.97 4.81
N ASP A 393 17.79 -3.34 6.00
CA ASP A 393 17.52 -2.58 7.20
C ASP A 393 18.19 -1.20 7.18
N HIS A 394 17.51 -0.21 7.75
CA HIS A 394 18.08 1.05 8.20
C HIS A 394 18.46 0.98 9.68
N ASP A 395 19.09 2.04 10.21
CA ASP A 395 19.48 2.11 11.62
C ASP A 395 18.26 2.02 12.55
N SER A 396 18.39 1.38 13.71
CA SER A 396 17.28 1.23 14.65
C SER A 396 16.77 2.60 15.15
N THR A 397 15.46 2.83 15.02
CA THR A 397 14.81 4.06 15.50
C THR A 397 13.61 3.72 16.39
N PRO A 398 13.23 4.61 17.34
CA PRO A 398 12.02 4.42 18.14
C PRO A 398 10.72 4.52 17.33
N LEU A 399 10.73 5.23 16.20
CA LEU A 399 9.53 5.57 15.44
C LEU A 399 9.19 4.54 14.34
N VAL A 400 10.20 3.98 13.69
CA VAL A 400 10.05 3.04 12.57
C VAL A 400 11.03 1.89 12.78
N ALA A 401 10.52 0.66 12.63
CA ALA A 401 11.33 -0.55 12.77
C ALA A 401 12.42 -0.63 11.67
N PRO A 402 13.61 -1.19 11.95
CA PRO A 402 14.74 -1.20 11.01
C PRO A 402 14.42 -1.70 9.60
N ASN A 403 13.52 -2.66 9.50
CA ASN A 403 13.13 -3.32 8.25
C ASN A 403 11.87 -2.69 7.62
N GLN A 404 11.49 -1.48 8.02
CA GLN A 404 10.29 -0.81 7.54
C GLN A 404 10.58 0.64 7.15
N ALA A 405 9.74 1.22 6.31
CA ALA A 405 9.74 2.65 6.04
C ALA A 405 8.32 3.16 5.84
N LEU A 406 8.06 4.40 6.25
CA LEU A 406 6.81 5.07 5.97
C LEU A 406 6.89 5.83 4.64
N MET A 407 6.10 5.36 3.69
CA MET A 407 5.56 6.04 2.51
C MET A 407 4.80 7.33 2.76
N LEU A 408 5.32 8.50 2.40
CA LEU A 408 4.50 9.71 2.23
C LEU A 408 4.32 9.99 0.73
N THR A 409 3.08 10.24 0.30
CA THR A 409 2.76 10.68 -1.06
C THR A 409 1.97 11.98 -1.02
N GLY A 410 2.20 12.86 -1.99
CA GLY A 410 1.49 14.13 -2.10
C GLY A 410 2.26 15.17 -2.89
N SER A 411 2.10 16.43 -2.50
CA SER A 411 3.02 17.51 -2.85
C SER A 411 3.83 17.79 -1.58
N ILE A 412 5.07 17.31 -1.50
CA ILE A 412 5.86 17.35 -0.26
C ILE A 412 7.03 18.31 -0.47
N VAL A 413 7.22 19.27 0.43
CA VAL A 413 8.33 20.23 0.36
C VAL A 413 9.30 19.95 1.50
N LEU A 414 10.53 19.59 1.15
CA LEU A 414 11.60 19.22 2.08
C LEU A 414 12.65 20.33 2.15
N ALA A 415 13.08 20.66 3.36
CA ALA A 415 14.16 21.61 3.60
C ALA A 415 15.45 21.15 2.90
N GLY A 416 16.09 22.06 2.15
CA GLY A 416 17.35 21.79 1.45
C GLY A 416 17.26 20.93 0.18
N PHE A 417 16.08 20.37 -0.14
CA PHE A 417 15.85 19.58 -1.36
C PHE A 417 14.84 20.26 -2.30
N GLY A 418 13.74 20.77 -1.77
CA GLY A 418 12.62 21.31 -2.56
C GLY A 418 11.44 20.35 -2.63
N SER A 419 10.73 20.35 -3.76
CA SER A 419 9.50 19.56 -3.91
C SER A 419 9.76 18.11 -4.32
N ALA A 420 9.10 17.19 -3.64
CA ALA A 420 9.02 15.77 -3.96
C ALA A 420 7.56 15.31 -4.00
N SER A 421 7.28 14.28 -4.80
CA SER A 421 5.92 13.74 -4.94
C SER A 421 5.72 12.48 -4.08
N ALA A 422 6.79 11.77 -3.78
CA ALA A 422 6.82 10.71 -2.77
C ALA A 422 8.13 10.76 -1.97
N VAL A 423 8.05 10.46 -0.68
CA VAL A 423 9.15 10.55 0.28
C VAL A 423 9.08 9.36 1.23
N LEU A 424 10.21 8.69 1.47
CA LEU A 424 10.36 7.65 2.48
C LEU A 424 10.80 8.26 3.81
N PHE A 425 10.21 7.80 4.91
CA PHE A 425 10.60 8.16 6.26
C PHE A 425 11.03 6.92 7.04
N ASN A 426 12.29 6.92 7.50
CA ASN A 426 12.91 5.82 8.24
C ASN A 426 12.84 6.00 9.78
N GLY A 427 12.08 6.98 10.27
CA GLY A 427 12.02 7.32 11.70
C GLY A 427 12.93 8.47 12.12
N THR A 428 13.89 8.89 11.28
CA THR A 428 14.79 10.03 11.58
C THR A 428 14.90 11.02 10.43
N SER A 429 14.89 10.57 9.19
CA SER A 429 15.07 11.41 8.00
C SER A 429 14.05 11.12 6.91
N PHE A 430 13.76 12.15 6.12
CA PHE A 430 12.98 12.07 4.90
C PHE A 430 13.91 11.90 3.70
N GLU A 431 13.68 10.84 2.91
CA GLU A 431 14.41 10.55 1.69
C GLU A 431 13.47 10.70 0.48
N PRO A 432 13.75 11.63 -0.47
CA PRO A 432 12.97 11.75 -1.70
C PRO A 432 12.99 10.44 -2.49
N PHE A 433 11.80 9.92 -2.81
CA PHE A 433 11.66 8.65 -3.53
C PHE A 433 11.24 8.86 -4.99
N ALA A 434 10.25 9.72 -5.24
CA ALA A 434 9.76 9.99 -6.59
C ALA A 434 9.45 11.47 -6.80
N LEU A 435 9.72 11.94 -8.02
CA LEU A 435 9.43 13.28 -8.50
C LEU A 435 8.48 13.17 -9.70
N THR A 436 7.40 13.93 -9.69
CA THR A 436 6.55 14.13 -10.86
C THR A 436 6.57 15.58 -11.28
N THR A 437 6.24 15.83 -12.54
CA THR A 437 6.20 17.18 -13.12
C THR A 437 4.88 17.38 -13.81
N ASN A 438 4.32 18.58 -13.65
CA ASN A 438 3.19 19.05 -14.43
C ASN A 438 3.70 19.73 -15.70
N THR A 439 2.80 19.97 -16.65
CA THR A 439 3.09 20.77 -17.85
C THR A 439 3.64 22.15 -17.47
N GLY A 440 4.63 22.65 -18.20
CA GLY A 440 5.22 23.96 -17.93
C GLY A 440 6.27 23.98 -16.80
N ASN A 441 6.91 22.85 -16.53
CA ASN A 441 8.02 22.73 -15.58
C ASN A 441 7.67 23.13 -14.14
N THR A 442 6.48 22.73 -13.67
CA THR A 442 6.07 22.91 -12.28
C THR A 442 6.08 21.56 -11.56
N ALA A 443 6.35 21.58 -10.25
CA ALA A 443 6.34 20.37 -9.44
C ALA A 443 4.96 19.70 -9.48
N GLY A 444 4.96 18.38 -9.70
CA GLY A 444 3.76 17.55 -9.64
C GLY A 444 3.52 16.97 -8.25
N ALA A 445 2.42 16.23 -8.12
CA ALA A 445 2.09 15.47 -6.92
C ALA A 445 1.79 14.02 -7.28
N LEU A 446 1.99 13.11 -6.33
CA LEU A 446 1.47 11.74 -6.39
C LEU A 446 0.35 11.62 -5.37
N SER A 447 -0.79 11.07 -5.78
CA SER A 447 -1.93 10.92 -4.87
C SER A 447 -1.70 9.74 -3.91
N HIS A 448 -1.45 8.55 -4.47
CA HIS A 448 -1.20 7.33 -3.71
C HIS A 448 -0.30 6.37 -4.50
N MET A 449 0.27 5.38 -3.81
CA MET A 449 0.80 4.18 -4.44
C MET A 449 -0.17 3.03 -4.20
N PHE A 450 -0.62 2.39 -5.28
CA PHE A 450 -1.56 1.28 -5.23
C PHE A 450 -0.79 -0.03 -5.27
N THR A 451 -1.07 -0.92 -4.32
CA THR A 451 -0.55 -2.29 -4.37
C THR A 451 -1.73 -3.26 -4.33
N GLU A 452 -1.61 -4.33 -5.11
CA GLU A 452 -2.61 -5.41 -5.11
C GLU A 452 -2.66 -6.10 -3.74
N ARG A 453 -1.47 -6.32 -3.14
CA ARG A 453 -1.33 -6.94 -1.82
C ARG A 453 -0.99 -5.88 -0.78
N GLN A 454 -1.81 -5.83 0.27
CA GLN A 454 -1.75 -4.82 1.32
C GLN A 454 -1.10 -5.34 2.62
N ASN A 455 -0.30 -6.41 2.52
CA ASN A 455 0.34 -7.03 3.68
C ASN A 455 1.79 -6.53 3.85
N PHE A 456 1.94 -5.39 4.53
CA PHE A 456 3.23 -4.68 4.67
C PHE A 456 3.94 -4.91 6.00
N PHE A 457 3.37 -5.74 6.86
CA PHE A 457 3.86 -5.98 8.22
C PHE A 457 4.36 -7.42 8.44
N THR A 458 4.32 -8.28 7.42
CA THR A 458 4.89 -9.62 7.52
C THR A 458 6.34 -9.63 7.13
N ASP A 459 7.18 -10.07 8.06
CA ASP A 459 8.56 -10.44 7.76
C ASP A 459 8.56 -11.73 6.93
N ASP A 460 9.10 -11.66 5.72
CA ASP A 460 9.34 -12.84 4.85
C ASP A 460 10.47 -13.75 5.40
N HIS A 461 10.94 -13.48 6.62
CA HIS A 461 11.79 -14.40 7.36
C HIS A 461 10.91 -15.54 7.88
N HIS A 462 10.79 -16.58 7.06
CA HIS A 462 10.32 -17.90 7.47
C HIS A 462 11.25 -18.50 8.54
N HIS A 463 11.21 -17.99 9.76
CA HIS A 463 11.68 -18.72 10.91
C HIS A 463 10.65 -19.81 11.20
N MET A 464 11.01 -21.07 10.93
CA MET A 464 10.22 -22.21 11.40
C MET A 464 9.97 -22.05 12.90
N LYS A 465 8.70 -22.20 13.33
CA LYS A 465 8.35 -22.15 14.77
C LYS A 465 9.34 -23.05 15.54
N LEU A 466 9.84 -22.56 16.67
CA LEU A 466 10.86 -23.23 17.50
C LEU A 466 10.58 -24.74 17.70
N VAL A 467 9.31 -25.10 17.86
CA VAL A 467 8.84 -26.48 18.00
C VAL A 467 9.23 -27.37 16.81
N PHE A 468 9.12 -26.88 15.58
CA PHE A 468 9.51 -27.65 14.39
C PHE A 468 11.02 -27.83 14.29
N VAL A 469 11.80 -26.81 14.68
CA VAL A 469 13.28 -26.91 14.72
C VAL A 469 13.70 -27.97 15.74
N VAL A 470 13.07 -27.98 16.92
CA VAL A 470 13.32 -28.99 17.96
C VAL A 470 12.91 -30.39 17.49
N LEU A 471 11.76 -30.55 16.82
CA LEU A 471 11.31 -31.85 16.30
C LEU A 471 12.22 -32.40 15.21
N ILE A 472 12.67 -31.57 14.27
CA ILE A 472 13.60 -31.97 13.21
C ILE A 472 14.95 -32.38 13.81
N GLY A 473 15.47 -31.60 14.76
CA GLY A 473 16.70 -31.94 15.49
C GLY A 473 16.61 -33.29 16.22
N LEU A 474 15.49 -33.55 16.90
CA LEU A 474 15.23 -34.82 17.58
C LEU A 474 15.16 -36.00 16.59
N ALA A 475 14.48 -35.82 15.46
CA ALA A 475 14.36 -36.86 14.43
C ALA A 475 15.72 -37.22 13.81
N ILE A 476 16.56 -36.23 13.52
CA ILE A 476 17.93 -36.44 13.00
C ILE A 476 18.79 -37.17 14.05
N ALA A 477 18.70 -36.77 15.33
CA ALA A 477 19.45 -37.42 16.40
C ALA A 477 19.07 -38.91 16.55
N LEU A 478 17.78 -39.24 16.53
CA LEU A 478 17.29 -40.62 16.58
C LEU A 478 17.75 -41.45 15.38
N ALA A 479 17.70 -40.87 14.17
CA ALA A 479 18.17 -41.53 12.95
C ALA A 479 19.67 -41.82 13.00
N LEU A 480 20.49 -40.88 13.47
CA LEU A 480 21.93 -41.07 13.63
C LEU A 480 22.27 -42.13 14.67
N ILE A 481 21.57 -42.16 15.81
CA ILE A 481 21.74 -43.20 16.84
C ILE A 481 21.41 -44.58 16.24
N LEU A 482 20.30 -44.71 15.52
CA LEU A 482 19.92 -45.96 14.87
C LEU A 482 20.97 -46.42 13.84
N LEU A 483 21.52 -45.49 13.06
CA LEU A 483 22.59 -45.77 12.10
C LEU A 483 23.87 -46.25 12.78
N LEU A 484 24.26 -45.65 13.90
CA LEU A 484 25.42 -46.07 14.69
C LEU A 484 25.21 -47.48 15.28
N ILE A 485 24.01 -47.77 15.79
CA ILE A 485 23.68 -49.11 16.30
C ILE A 485 23.74 -50.16 15.18
N LEU A 486 23.14 -49.87 14.02
CA LEU A 486 23.18 -50.76 12.86
C LEU A 486 24.60 -50.97 12.35
N ALA A 487 25.42 -49.92 12.28
CA ALA A 487 26.83 -50.02 11.90
C ALA A 487 27.61 -50.88 12.91
N GLY A 488 27.36 -50.72 14.21
CA GLY A 488 27.94 -51.54 15.27
C GLY A 488 27.56 -53.02 15.14
N LEU A 489 26.28 -53.33 14.91
CA LEU A 489 25.81 -54.70 14.69
C LEU A 489 26.39 -55.32 13.42
N LEU A 490 26.52 -54.52 12.35
CA LEU A 490 27.06 -54.99 11.07
C LEU A 490 28.56 -55.25 11.17
N LEU A 491 29.30 -54.39 11.90
CA LEU A 491 30.70 -54.61 12.26
C LEU A 491 30.89 -55.87 13.11
N ASP A 492 30.07 -56.08 14.15
CA ASP A 492 30.13 -57.29 14.98
C ASP A 492 29.85 -58.55 14.15
N ARG A 493 28.90 -58.48 13.22
CA ARG A 493 28.57 -59.59 12.31
C ARG A 493 29.69 -59.89 11.31
N ILE A 494 30.35 -58.86 10.77
CA ILE A 494 31.54 -59.02 9.91
C ILE A 494 32.70 -59.61 10.72
N ARG A 495 32.90 -59.14 11.97
CA ARG A 495 33.96 -59.61 12.84
C ARG A 495 33.78 -61.08 13.21
N LYS A 496 32.57 -61.48 13.63
CA LYS A 496 32.22 -62.90 13.86
C LYS A 496 32.38 -63.78 12.62
N LYS A 497 32.16 -63.24 11.42
CA LYS A 497 32.38 -63.97 10.16
C LYS A 497 33.87 -64.14 9.82
N ARG A 498 34.74 -63.23 10.28
CA ARG A 498 36.19 -63.28 10.07
C ARG A 498 36.94 -64.07 11.14
N GLU A 499 36.52 -63.97 12.40
CA GLU A 499 37.23 -64.57 13.54
C GLU A 499 36.82 -66.03 13.80
N GLY A 500 35.78 -66.54 13.13
CA GLY A 500 35.33 -67.92 13.27
C GLY A 500 34.69 -68.17 14.65
N TYR A 501 33.75 -69.11 14.70
CA TYR A 501 33.07 -69.47 15.95
C TYR A 501 34.11 -70.11 16.89
N MET A 502 34.51 -69.41 17.96
CA MET A 502 35.20 -70.06 19.08
C MET A 502 34.12 -70.74 19.94
N PRO A 503 34.05 -72.09 19.94
CA PRO A 503 33.14 -72.78 20.85
C PRO A 503 33.58 -72.49 22.28
N ALA A 504 32.61 -72.16 23.14
CA ALA A 504 32.84 -72.06 24.58
C ALA A 504 33.55 -73.34 25.06
N PRO A 505 34.63 -73.27 25.86
CA PRO A 505 35.32 -74.46 26.34
C PRO A 505 34.40 -75.24 27.28
N THR A 506 33.71 -76.23 26.72
CA THR A 506 32.94 -77.23 27.46
C THR A 506 33.84 -78.42 27.77
N SER A 507 34.74 -78.27 28.76
CA SER A 507 35.29 -79.43 29.46
C SER A 507 34.39 -79.75 30.65
N MET A 508 33.33 -80.52 30.41
CA MET A 508 32.66 -81.30 31.45
C MET A 508 33.65 -82.39 31.90
N TYR A 509 34.32 -82.18 33.03
CA TYR A 509 34.77 -83.29 33.87
C TYR A 509 33.57 -83.70 34.73
N ASP A 510 32.79 -84.66 34.24
CA ASP A 510 31.80 -85.36 35.02
C ASP A 510 32.43 -86.65 35.53
N ARG A 511 32.66 -86.73 36.85
CA ARG A 511 32.21 -87.83 37.71
C ARG A 511 32.92 -87.80 39.06
N GLY A 512 32.09 -87.74 40.11
CA GLY A 512 32.32 -88.54 41.31
C GLY A 512 32.86 -87.79 42.52
N SER A 513 32.05 -87.80 43.58
CA SER A 513 32.54 -88.05 44.94
C SER A 513 33.72 -87.17 45.38
N GLY A 514 33.40 -85.92 45.72
CA GLY A 514 34.36 -84.99 46.30
C GLY A 514 33.72 -84.08 47.34
N MET A 515 32.86 -84.62 48.20
CA MET A 515 32.67 -84.03 49.54
C MET A 515 34.03 -84.07 50.25
N GLN A 516 34.87 -83.07 49.98
CA GLN A 516 36.01 -82.81 50.84
C GLN A 516 35.49 -81.93 51.97
N ARG A 517 35.07 -82.64 53.01
CA ARG A 517 34.75 -82.09 54.33
C ARG A 517 35.93 -81.24 54.75
N ILE A 518 35.69 -79.94 54.89
CA ILE A 518 36.60 -79.04 55.56
C ILE A 518 36.63 -79.49 57.04
N PRO A 519 37.80 -79.87 57.59
CA PRO A 519 37.91 -80.18 59.00
C PRO A 519 37.54 -78.95 59.85
N PRO A 520 36.89 -79.12 61.01
CA PRO A 520 36.37 -78.01 61.84
C PRO A 520 37.45 -77.16 62.54
N GLU A 521 38.68 -77.13 62.04
CA GLU A 521 39.81 -76.39 62.62
C GLU A 521 40.06 -75.04 61.91
N GLU A 522 39.60 -74.86 60.68
CA GLU A 522 39.78 -73.60 59.93
C GLU A 522 38.64 -72.58 60.15
N LEU A 523 37.52 -72.99 60.74
CA LEU A 523 36.36 -72.12 61.01
C LEU A 523 36.51 -71.21 62.24
N LEU A 524 37.58 -71.38 63.04
CA LEU A 524 37.79 -70.62 64.29
C LEU A 524 39.19 -70.00 64.41
N GLY A 525 40.05 -70.14 63.38
CA GLY A 525 41.48 -69.81 63.45
C GLY A 525 41.90 -68.35 63.25
N GLN A 526 40.98 -67.43 62.88
CA GLN A 526 41.35 -66.02 62.70
C GLN A 526 40.46 -65.04 63.49
N LEU A 527 39.91 -65.52 64.60
CA LEU A 527 39.64 -64.72 65.78
C LEU A 527 40.98 -64.25 66.37
N GLY A 528 41.60 -63.27 65.73
CA GLY A 528 42.88 -62.75 66.22
C GLY A 528 43.74 -62.09 65.16
N LYS A 529 43.27 -60.98 64.58
CA LYS A 529 44.10 -59.81 64.24
C LYS A 529 43.24 -58.64 63.78
N ASN A 530 42.96 -57.78 64.75
CA ASN A 530 42.60 -56.37 64.62
C ASN A 530 43.88 -55.57 64.23
N PRO A 531 43.82 -54.26 63.91
CA PRO A 531 43.04 -53.54 62.90
C PRO A 531 43.91 -52.52 62.11
N ARG A 532 43.26 -51.65 61.31
CA ARG A 532 43.75 -50.38 60.70
C ARG A 532 44.33 -50.58 59.28
N GLN A 533 43.97 -49.80 58.25
CA GLN A 533 43.78 -48.35 58.20
C GLN A 533 42.70 -47.91 57.20
N THR A 534 42.22 -46.70 57.46
CA THR A 534 41.11 -45.90 56.95
C THR A 534 41.11 -45.51 55.46
N PRO A 535 39.92 -45.16 54.90
CA PRO A 535 39.75 -44.56 53.58
C PRO A 535 39.93 -43.04 53.61
N GLN A 536 40.30 -42.44 52.48
CA GLN A 536 40.17 -40.99 52.25
C GLN A 536 39.17 -40.73 51.12
N ILE A 537 38.26 -39.80 51.44
CA ILE A 537 37.43 -39.01 50.54
C ILE A 537 38.27 -37.86 50.01
#